data_AF-A0A438JCP3-F1
#
_entry.id   AF-A0A438JCP3-F1
#
_cell.length_a   1.000
_cell.length_b   1.000
_cell.length_c   1.000
_cell.angle_alpha   90.00
_cell.angle_beta   90.00
_cell.angle_gamma   90.00
#
_symmetry.space_group_name_H-M   'P 1'
#
loop_
_entity.id
_entity.type
_entity.pdbx_description
1 polymer ?
#
loop_
_entity_poly.entity_id
_entity_poly.type
_entity_poly.pdbx_seq_one_letter_code
_entity_poly.pdbx_strand_id
1 'polypeptide(L)'
;MSSNKLESFPIRFTGKNYCTWEFQFKLFVKGKELWGHIDGSNPAPRDAEALSKWEIKDAQVMTWILSSVEPHLILKLRPYKTAAAMWNYLHMVYNQDNFARCFQLEYEMANFTQGSLSIEEYFSCFQTLWTDYSNIVYANVPVATLSTVQAVHATSKRDQFLMKLRPDFEIARSNLMNRHPVPSLDAYLSELLP
;
A
#
# COMPACT_ATOMS: atom_id res chain seq x y z
N MET A 1 -15.78 31.87 -22.81
CA MET A 1 -16.43 30.71 -22.18
C MET A 1 -15.35 29.67 -21.91
N SER A 2 -14.79 29.65 -20.70
CA SER A 2 -13.78 28.67 -20.34
C SER A 2 -14.43 27.30 -20.26
N SER A 3 -13.99 26.38 -21.11
CA SER A 3 -14.38 24.97 -21.07
C SER A 3 -14.07 24.43 -19.69
N ASN A 4 -15.11 24.12 -18.90
CA ASN A 4 -14.98 23.33 -17.68
C ASN A 4 -14.54 21.93 -18.09
N LYS A 5 -13.23 21.74 -18.32
CA LYS A 5 -12.63 20.43 -18.37
C LYS A 5 -12.93 19.79 -17.03
N LEU A 6 -13.79 18.76 -17.03
CA LEU A 6 -14.05 17.97 -15.84
C LEU A 6 -12.68 17.46 -15.36
N GLU A 7 -12.18 18.03 -14.26
CA GLU A 7 -10.89 17.64 -13.71
C GLU A 7 -11.03 16.18 -13.26
N SER A 8 -10.43 15.28 -14.02
CA SER A 8 -10.60 13.85 -13.83
C SER A 8 -9.38 13.30 -13.10
N PHE A 9 -9.63 12.60 -11.99
CA PHE A 9 -8.62 11.79 -11.35
C PHE A 9 -8.32 10.55 -12.23
N PRO A 10 -7.06 10.30 -12.60
CA PRO A 10 -6.74 9.34 -13.67
C PRO A 10 -6.78 7.87 -13.24
N ILE A 11 -6.77 7.57 -11.94
CA ILE A 11 -6.75 6.18 -11.46
C ILE A 11 -8.16 5.68 -11.17
N ARG A 12 -8.44 4.47 -11.69
CA ARG A 12 -9.65 3.72 -11.40
C ARG A 12 -9.42 2.74 -10.25
N PHE A 13 -10.24 2.83 -9.21
CA PHE A 13 -10.32 1.85 -8.14
C PHE A 13 -11.16 0.66 -8.57
N THR A 14 -10.57 -0.53 -8.53
CA THR A 14 -11.15 -1.80 -9.01
C THR A 14 -11.61 -2.71 -7.87
N GLY A 15 -11.51 -2.26 -6.62
CA GLY A 15 -11.70 -3.10 -5.43
C GLY A 15 -10.41 -3.82 -4.99
N LYS A 16 -9.40 -3.94 -5.86
CA LYS A 16 -8.15 -4.68 -5.57
C LYS A 16 -6.92 -3.79 -5.38
N ASN A 17 -6.95 -2.57 -5.90
CA ASN A 17 -5.83 -1.63 -5.89
C ASN A 17 -6.04 -0.49 -4.88
N TYR A 18 -6.65 -0.77 -3.72
CA TYR A 18 -7.08 0.26 -2.77
C TYR A 18 -5.92 1.14 -2.31
N CYS A 19 -4.79 0.56 -1.87
CA CYS A 19 -3.61 1.33 -1.44
C CYS A 19 -3.14 2.36 -2.47
N THR A 20 -2.96 1.92 -3.73
CA THR A 20 -2.48 2.79 -4.81
C THR A 20 -3.49 3.88 -5.12
N TRP A 21 -4.78 3.52 -5.20
CA TRP A 21 -5.85 4.49 -5.44
C TRP A 21 -5.94 5.50 -4.30
N GLU A 22 -5.94 5.04 -3.05
CA GLU A 22 -6.06 5.86 -1.85
C GLU A 22 -4.92 6.89 -1.78
N PHE A 23 -3.67 6.43 -1.94
CA PHE A 23 -2.49 7.28 -1.95
C PHE A 23 -2.60 8.40 -3.00
N GLN A 24 -2.93 8.03 -4.24
CA GLN A 24 -3.00 9.01 -5.32
C GLN A 24 -4.20 9.94 -5.19
N PHE A 25 -5.35 9.43 -4.75
CA PHE A 25 -6.54 10.23 -4.54
C PHE A 25 -6.31 11.27 -3.44
N LYS A 26 -5.66 10.86 -2.34
CA LYS A 26 -5.24 11.75 -1.26
C LYS A 26 -4.31 12.86 -1.75
N LEU A 27 -3.30 12.53 -2.57
CA LEU A 27 -2.42 13.54 -3.17
C LEU A 27 -3.18 14.51 -4.08
N PHE A 28 -4.06 13.99 -4.94
CA PHE A 28 -4.87 14.79 -5.85
C PHE A 28 -5.76 15.79 -5.08
N VAL A 29 -6.52 15.33 -4.09
CA VAL A 29 -7.42 16.20 -3.31
C VAL A 29 -6.64 17.19 -2.44
N LYS A 30 -5.47 16.80 -1.90
CA LYS A 30 -4.57 17.74 -1.21
C LYS A 30 -4.06 18.84 -2.14
N GLY A 31 -3.68 18.50 -3.37
CA GLY A 31 -3.30 19.48 -4.40
C GLY A 31 -4.43 20.44 -4.81
N LYS A 32 -5.67 20.13 -4.44
CA LYS A 32 -6.86 20.98 -4.63
C LYS A 32 -7.27 21.72 -3.36
N GLU A 33 -6.52 21.57 -2.26
CA GLU A 33 -6.82 22.17 -0.95
C GLU A 33 -8.18 21.75 -0.37
N LEU A 34 -8.73 20.60 -0.78
CA LEU A 34 -10.05 20.12 -0.36
C LEU A 34 -9.97 18.91 0.59
N TRP A 35 -8.77 18.50 1.02
CA TRP A 35 -8.59 17.32 1.88
C TRP A 35 -9.33 17.45 3.23
N GLY A 36 -9.56 18.69 3.69
CA GLY A 36 -10.35 18.96 4.88
C GLY A 36 -11.80 18.46 4.85
N HIS A 37 -12.37 18.25 3.65
CA HIS A 37 -13.68 17.63 3.47
C HIS A 37 -13.69 16.12 3.70
N ILE A 38 -12.51 15.48 3.66
CA ILE A 38 -12.35 14.03 3.87
C ILE A 38 -11.93 13.75 5.32
N ASP A 39 -10.91 14.44 5.83
CA ASP A 39 -10.38 14.19 7.18
C ASP A 39 -11.11 14.94 8.31
N GLY A 40 -12.06 15.81 7.96
CA GLY A 40 -12.87 16.56 8.91
C GLY A 40 -12.20 17.81 9.47
N SER A 41 -11.00 18.18 9.02
CA SER A 41 -10.36 19.45 9.41
C SER A 41 -11.07 20.69 8.86
N ASN A 42 -11.94 20.52 7.85
CA ASN A 42 -12.87 21.55 7.35
C ASN A 42 -14.33 21.07 7.50
N PRO A 43 -14.90 21.10 8.72
CA PRO A 43 -16.25 20.61 8.97
C PRO A 43 -17.33 21.52 8.34
N ALA A 44 -18.51 20.96 8.10
CA ALA A 44 -19.64 21.72 7.60
C ALA A 44 -19.99 22.88 8.56
N PRO A 45 -20.05 24.14 8.06
CA PRO A 45 -20.35 25.29 8.90
C PRO A 45 -21.84 25.35 9.25
N ARG A 46 -22.17 26.10 10.31
CA ARG A 46 -23.57 26.32 10.73
C ARG A 46 -24.26 27.48 10.01
N ASP A 47 -23.47 28.42 9.48
CA ASP A 47 -23.96 29.54 8.71
C ASP A 47 -24.46 29.06 7.34
N ALA A 48 -25.65 29.51 6.92
CA ALA A 48 -26.32 29.01 5.73
C ALA A 48 -25.57 29.37 4.43
N GLU A 49 -24.98 30.56 4.35
CA GLU A 49 -24.24 30.99 3.17
C GLU A 49 -22.90 30.23 3.05
N ALA A 50 -22.20 30.08 4.18
CA ALA A 50 -20.99 29.28 4.26
C ALA A 50 -21.27 27.80 3.97
N LEU A 51 -22.41 27.26 4.43
CA LEU A 51 -22.81 25.88 4.22
C LEU A 51 -23.03 25.59 2.75
N SER A 52 -23.74 26.46 2.03
CA SER A 52 -23.94 26.29 0.59
C SER A 52 -22.61 26.25 -0.19
N LYS A 53 -21.65 27.12 0.16
CA LYS A 53 -20.30 27.11 -0.44
C LYS A 53 -19.52 25.84 -0.08
N TRP A 54 -19.69 25.35 1.14
CA TRP A 54 -19.07 24.10 1.60
C TRP A 54 -19.64 22.89 0.86
N GLU A 55 -20.96 22.82 0.68
CA GLU A 55 -21.65 21.72 -0.03
C GLU A 55 -21.22 21.61 -1.49
N ILE A 56 -20.97 22.74 -2.17
CA ILE A 56 -20.45 22.75 -3.54
C ILE A 56 -19.07 22.07 -3.60
N LYS A 57 -18.18 22.38 -2.65
CA LYS A 57 -16.85 21.79 -2.57
C LYS A 57 -16.90 20.31 -2.17
N ASP A 58 -17.77 19.95 -1.23
CA ASP A 58 -17.97 18.56 -0.83
C ASP A 58 -18.49 17.72 -2.01
N ALA A 59 -19.46 18.25 -2.76
CA ALA A 59 -19.99 17.61 -3.97
C ALA A 59 -18.93 17.44 -5.07
N GLN A 60 -17.97 18.37 -5.19
CA GLN A 60 -16.82 18.20 -6.10
C GLN A 60 -15.97 17.00 -5.70
N VAL A 61 -15.61 16.88 -4.42
CA VAL A 61 -14.83 15.74 -3.92
C VAL A 61 -15.60 14.43 -4.07
N MET A 62 -16.90 14.42 -3.75
CA MET A 62 -17.76 13.26 -4.00
C MET A 62 -17.77 12.87 -5.47
N THR A 63 -17.86 13.83 -6.39
CA THR A 63 -17.83 13.57 -7.83
C THR A 63 -16.52 12.91 -8.24
N TRP A 64 -15.38 13.35 -7.70
CA TRP A 64 -14.09 12.71 -7.95
C TRP A 64 -14.00 11.29 -7.38
N ILE A 65 -14.55 11.03 -6.18
CA ILE A 65 -14.64 9.66 -5.64
C ILE A 65 -15.45 8.80 -6.62
N LEU A 66 -16.66 9.24 -7.00
CA LEU A 66 -17.54 8.48 -7.88
C LEU A 66 -16.93 8.26 -9.28
N SER A 67 -16.24 9.25 -9.84
CA SER A 67 -15.57 9.12 -11.14
C SER A 67 -14.32 8.25 -11.08
N SER A 68 -13.76 8.02 -9.89
CA SER A 68 -12.55 7.22 -9.71
C SER A 68 -12.81 5.78 -9.29
N VAL A 69 -14.04 5.36 -8.99
CA VAL A 69 -14.34 3.97 -8.57
C VAL A 69 -15.17 3.22 -9.62
N GLU A 70 -14.94 1.91 -9.77
CA GLU A 70 -15.69 1.09 -10.72
C GLU A 70 -17.22 1.16 -10.52
N PRO A 71 -18.03 0.98 -11.59
CA PRO A 71 -19.48 1.21 -11.52
C PRO A 71 -20.19 0.36 -10.46
N HIS A 72 -19.71 -0.87 -10.23
CA HIS A 72 -20.27 -1.77 -9.23
C HIS A 72 -20.02 -1.29 -7.79
N LEU A 73 -19.00 -0.44 -7.58
CA LEU A 73 -18.67 0.18 -6.28
C LEU A 73 -19.50 1.45 -6.03
N ILE A 74 -19.86 2.19 -7.09
CA ILE A 74 -20.68 3.41 -6.99
C ILE A 74 -22.00 3.14 -6.26
N LEU A 75 -22.64 2.00 -6.55
CA LEU A 75 -23.91 1.61 -5.92
C LEU A 75 -23.78 1.49 -4.39
N LYS A 76 -22.62 1.02 -3.90
CA LYS A 76 -22.32 0.90 -2.47
C LYS A 76 -22.13 2.27 -1.81
N LEU A 77 -21.81 3.31 -2.59
CA LEU A 77 -21.57 4.67 -2.09
C LEU A 77 -22.83 5.55 -2.01
N ARG A 78 -23.89 5.17 -2.71
CA ARG A 78 -25.16 5.94 -2.79
C ARG A 78 -25.77 6.35 -1.43
N PRO A 79 -25.69 5.54 -0.35
CA PRO A 79 -26.22 5.94 0.95
C PRO A 79 -25.48 7.13 1.59
N TYR A 80 -24.20 7.33 1.28
CA TYR A 80 -23.37 8.35 1.92
C TYR A 80 -23.58 9.72 1.31
N LYS A 81 -23.69 10.74 2.15
CA LYS A 81 -24.09 12.10 1.77
C LYS A 81 -22.96 13.12 1.81
N THR A 82 -21.77 12.72 2.23
CA THR A 82 -20.59 13.58 2.26
C THR A 82 -19.38 12.86 1.70
N ALA A 83 -18.39 13.62 1.24
CA ALA A 83 -17.11 13.09 0.78
C ALA A 83 -16.43 12.25 1.88
N ALA A 84 -16.39 12.77 3.11
CA ALA A 84 -15.87 12.03 4.27
C ALA A 84 -16.58 10.68 4.48
N ALA A 85 -17.90 10.64 4.39
CA ALA A 85 -18.66 9.40 4.60
C ALA A 85 -18.38 8.36 3.51
N MET A 86 -18.31 8.79 2.23
CA MET A 86 -17.91 7.91 1.13
C MET A 86 -16.49 7.37 1.31
N TRP A 87 -15.54 8.26 1.65
CA TRP A 87 -14.15 7.90 1.89
C TRP A 87 -14.02 6.89 3.03
N ASN A 88 -14.66 7.16 4.17
CA ASN A 88 -14.61 6.30 5.35
C ASN A 88 -15.17 4.91 5.09
N TYR A 89 -16.24 4.81 4.29
CA TYR A 89 -16.74 3.50 3.87
C TYR A 89 -15.72 2.73 3.02
N LEU A 90 -15.15 3.38 2.00
CA LEU A 90 -14.14 2.74 1.15
C LEU A 90 -12.92 2.30 1.97
N HIS A 91 -12.46 3.17 2.87
CA HIS A 91 -11.38 2.86 3.79
C HIS A 91 -11.72 1.70 4.71
N MET A 92 -12.89 1.71 5.35
CA MET A 92 -13.30 0.63 6.25
C MET A 92 -13.36 -0.73 5.54
N VAL A 93 -13.92 -0.78 4.34
CA VAL A 93 -14.13 -2.05 3.61
C VAL A 93 -12.85 -2.54 2.95
N TYR A 94 -12.15 -1.67 2.23
CA TYR A 94 -11.04 -2.10 1.36
C TYR A 94 -9.67 -1.95 1.99
N ASN A 95 -9.54 -1.23 3.10
CA ASN A 95 -8.34 -1.31 3.94
C ASN A 95 -8.34 -2.59 4.80
N GLN A 96 -9.50 -3.17 5.13
CA GLN A 96 -9.57 -4.48 5.79
C GLN A 96 -9.01 -5.59 4.91
N ASP A 97 -9.28 -5.57 3.60
CA ASP A 97 -8.68 -6.51 2.66
C ASP A 97 -7.15 -6.41 2.66
N ASN A 98 -6.59 -5.21 2.78
CA ASN A 98 -5.14 -5.03 2.94
C ASN A 98 -4.62 -5.61 4.25
N PHE A 99 -5.33 -5.41 5.37
CA PHE A 99 -4.96 -6.00 6.64
C PHE A 99 -4.99 -7.53 6.59
N ALA A 100 -6.06 -8.12 6.05
CA ALA A 100 -6.19 -9.56 5.88
C ALA A 100 -5.11 -10.13 4.93
N ARG A 101 -4.82 -9.44 3.82
CA ARG A 101 -3.74 -9.82 2.91
C ARG A 101 -2.36 -9.69 3.55
N CYS A 102 -2.12 -8.63 4.33
CA CYS A 102 -0.88 -8.44 5.06
C CYS A 102 -0.68 -9.56 6.09
N PHE A 103 -1.71 -9.88 6.88
CA PHE A 103 -1.71 -11.01 7.80
C PHE A 103 -1.42 -12.34 7.09
N GLN A 104 -2.08 -12.59 5.96
CA GLN A 104 -1.86 -13.79 5.16
C GLN A 104 -0.42 -13.87 4.64
N LEU A 105 0.13 -12.76 4.14
CA LEU A 105 1.51 -12.68 3.65
C LEU A 105 2.53 -12.86 4.78
N GLU A 106 2.29 -12.27 5.95
CA GLU A 106 3.12 -12.50 7.14
C GLU A 106 3.09 -13.98 7.55
N TYR A 107 1.91 -14.60 7.56
CA TYR A 107 1.76 -16.02 7.85
C TYR A 107 2.48 -16.91 6.83
N GLU A 108 2.31 -16.64 5.53
CA GLU A 108 3.01 -17.33 4.46
C GLU A 108 4.52 -17.18 4.60
N MET A 109 5.01 -15.94 4.76
CA MET A 109 6.42 -15.65 4.98
C MET A 109 6.98 -16.34 6.22
N ALA A 110 6.23 -16.37 7.34
CA ALA A 110 6.64 -17.00 8.60
C ALA A 110 6.77 -18.52 8.46
N ASN A 111 5.94 -19.16 7.64
CA ASN A 111 5.97 -20.62 7.42
C ASN A 111 6.77 -21.05 6.18
N PHE A 112 7.13 -20.11 5.30
CA PHE A 112 7.89 -20.42 4.10
C PHE A 112 9.33 -20.84 4.45
N THR A 113 9.76 -21.98 3.92
CA THR A 113 11.13 -22.52 4.04
C THR A 113 11.56 -23.04 2.69
N GLN A 114 12.87 -23.25 2.48
CA GLN A 114 13.37 -23.77 1.20
C GLN A 114 12.73 -25.11 0.82
N GLY A 115 12.52 -26.01 1.79
CA GLY A 115 11.92 -27.32 1.54
C GLY A 115 12.63 -28.07 0.41
N SER A 116 11.86 -28.60 -0.54
CA SER A 116 12.39 -29.33 -1.70
C SER A 116 12.80 -28.43 -2.87
N LEU A 117 12.65 -27.11 -2.77
CA LEU A 117 12.96 -26.18 -3.86
C LEU A 117 14.48 -26.09 -4.08
N SER A 118 14.87 -25.81 -5.32
CA SER A 118 16.20 -25.29 -5.63
C SER A 118 16.40 -23.91 -4.99
N ILE A 119 17.65 -23.45 -4.90
CA ILE A 119 17.96 -22.11 -4.36
C ILE A 119 17.33 -21.01 -5.23
N GLU A 120 17.33 -21.16 -6.56
CA GLU A 120 16.74 -20.19 -7.48
C GLU A 120 15.22 -20.09 -7.32
N GLU A 121 14.53 -21.24 -7.27
CA GLU A 121 13.08 -21.28 -7.07
C GLU A 121 12.70 -20.72 -5.70
N TYR A 122 13.44 -21.12 -4.65
CA TYR A 122 13.24 -20.60 -3.30
C TYR A 122 13.39 -19.07 -3.25
N PHE A 123 14.47 -18.55 -3.84
CA PHE A 123 14.74 -17.13 -3.89
C PHE A 123 13.66 -16.36 -4.65
N SER A 124 13.24 -16.87 -5.81
CA SER A 124 12.17 -16.28 -6.61
C SER A 124 10.86 -16.18 -5.82
N CYS A 125 10.39 -17.29 -5.25
CA CYS A 125 9.16 -17.31 -4.43
C CYS A 125 9.27 -16.40 -3.19
N PHE A 126 10.41 -16.43 -2.50
CA PHE A 126 10.67 -15.57 -1.35
C PHE A 126 10.63 -14.07 -1.72
N GLN A 127 11.20 -13.72 -2.87
CA GLN A 127 11.16 -12.35 -3.38
C GLN A 127 9.74 -11.90 -3.71
N THR A 128 8.92 -12.77 -4.33
CA THR A 128 7.52 -12.46 -4.62
C THR A 128 6.75 -12.16 -3.33
N LEU A 129 6.86 -13.01 -2.30
CA LEU A 129 6.21 -12.80 -1.01
C LEU A 129 6.60 -11.47 -0.37
N TRP A 130 7.90 -11.16 -0.33
CA TRP A 130 8.39 -9.90 0.22
C TRP A 130 7.96 -8.68 -0.59
N THR A 131 7.90 -8.82 -1.91
CA THR A 131 7.44 -7.74 -2.80
C THR A 131 5.98 -7.44 -2.54
N ASP A 132 5.13 -8.45 -2.53
CA ASP A 132 3.70 -8.33 -2.21
C ASP A 132 3.47 -7.70 -0.84
N TYR A 133 4.18 -8.17 0.19
CA TYR A 133 4.09 -7.63 1.55
C TYR A 133 4.53 -6.17 1.60
N SER A 134 5.69 -5.87 1.03
CA SER A 134 6.25 -4.51 1.05
C SER A 134 5.41 -3.50 0.26
N ASN A 135 4.75 -3.92 -0.82
CA ASN A 135 3.83 -3.06 -1.58
C ASN A 135 2.67 -2.57 -0.72
N ILE A 136 2.14 -3.41 0.17
CA ILE A 136 1.05 -3.04 1.09
C ILE A 136 1.58 -2.15 2.20
N VAL A 137 2.69 -2.55 2.83
CA VAL A 137 3.24 -1.81 3.99
C VAL A 137 3.75 -0.43 3.58
N TYR A 138 4.52 -0.34 2.49
CA TYR A 138 5.16 0.92 2.07
C TYR A 138 4.16 1.93 1.49
N ALA A 139 3.00 1.50 1.00
CA ALA A 139 1.98 2.42 0.51
C ALA A 139 1.50 3.42 1.59
N ASN A 140 1.60 3.04 2.86
CA ASN A 140 1.19 3.85 4.00
C ASN A 140 2.34 4.58 4.70
N VAL A 141 3.59 4.37 4.25
CA VAL A 141 4.78 4.98 4.86
C VAL A 141 5.06 6.34 4.22
N PRO A 142 5.17 7.43 5.01
CA PRO A 142 5.59 8.72 4.48
C PRO A 142 6.95 8.66 3.77
N VAL A 143 7.11 9.39 2.67
CA VAL A 143 8.36 9.42 1.87
C VAL A 143 9.58 9.77 2.73
N ALA A 144 9.43 10.68 3.69
CA ALA A 144 10.51 11.09 4.59
C ALA A 144 11.05 9.95 5.47
N THR A 145 10.25 8.91 5.73
CA THR A 145 10.62 7.75 6.56
C THR A 145 10.81 6.47 5.75
N LEU A 146 10.48 6.47 4.46
CA LEU A 146 10.45 5.28 3.61
C LEU A 146 11.81 4.60 3.51
N SER A 147 12.89 5.37 3.32
CA SER A 147 14.26 4.84 3.21
C SER A 147 14.72 4.14 4.50
N THR A 148 14.36 4.69 5.66
CA THR A 148 14.66 4.07 6.97
C THR A 148 13.93 2.74 7.12
N VAL A 149 12.64 2.69 6.80
CA VAL A 149 11.84 1.44 6.86
C VAL A 149 12.39 0.41 5.88
N GLN A 150 12.74 0.82 4.66
CA GLN A 150 13.33 -0.06 3.65
C GLN A 150 14.67 -0.66 4.10
N ALA A 151 15.52 0.11 4.80
CA ALA A 151 16.78 -0.40 5.34
C ALA A 151 16.56 -1.47 6.43
N VAL A 152 15.59 -1.25 7.32
CA VAL A 152 15.20 -2.24 8.35
C VAL A 152 14.64 -3.51 7.70
N HIS A 153 13.75 -3.36 6.72
CA HIS A 153 13.18 -4.49 5.98
C HIS A 153 14.22 -5.22 5.14
N ALA A 154 15.20 -4.54 4.53
CA ALA A 154 16.28 -5.20 3.81
C ALA A 154 17.08 -6.13 4.73
N THR A 155 17.31 -5.70 5.98
CA THR A 155 17.96 -6.49 7.02
C THR A 155 17.11 -7.70 7.41
N SER A 156 15.82 -7.50 7.72
CA SER A 156 14.90 -8.61 8.03
C SER A 156 14.72 -9.60 6.88
N LYS A 157 14.61 -9.11 5.64
CA LYS A 157 14.48 -9.92 4.42
C LYS A 157 15.68 -10.84 4.26
N ARG A 158 16.89 -10.29 4.44
CA ARG A 158 18.13 -11.06 4.44
C ARG A 158 18.14 -12.13 5.53
N ASP A 159 17.86 -11.75 6.76
CA ASP A 159 17.97 -12.66 7.90
C ASP A 159 16.95 -13.80 7.82
N GLN A 160 15.72 -13.48 7.40
CA GLN A 160 14.69 -14.49 7.17
C GLN A 160 15.09 -15.46 6.05
N PHE A 161 15.63 -14.96 4.93
CA PHE A 161 16.09 -15.83 3.84
C PHE A 161 17.10 -16.86 4.35
N LEU A 162 18.14 -16.39 5.06
CA LEU A 162 19.20 -17.26 5.59
C LEU A 162 18.69 -18.25 6.66
N MET A 163 17.78 -17.82 7.53
CA MET A 163 17.21 -18.65 8.60
C MET A 163 16.37 -19.82 8.04
N LYS A 164 15.79 -19.64 6.86
CA LYS A 164 14.80 -20.54 6.25
C LYS A 164 15.38 -21.42 5.13
N LEU A 165 16.69 -21.33 4.89
CA LEU A 165 17.44 -22.28 4.08
C LEU A 165 17.49 -23.66 4.75
N ARG A 166 17.68 -24.69 3.92
CA ARG A 166 17.88 -26.05 4.40
C ARG A 166 19.24 -26.22 5.13
N PRO A 167 19.38 -27.27 5.97
CA PRO A 167 20.61 -27.51 6.73
C PRO A 167 21.87 -27.80 5.89
N ASP A 168 21.74 -28.19 4.62
CA ASP A 168 22.88 -28.35 3.70
C ASP A 168 23.63 -27.03 3.45
N PHE A 169 22.99 -25.88 3.67
CA PHE A 169 23.58 -24.55 3.51
C PHE A 169 24.14 -23.96 4.82
N GLU A 170 24.23 -24.72 5.91
CA GLU A 170 24.70 -24.23 7.21
C GLU A 170 26.10 -23.61 7.18
N ILE A 171 27.04 -24.25 6.47
CA ILE A 171 28.41 -23.75 6.34
C ILE A 171 28.41 -22.43 5.58
N ALA A 172 27.69 -22.36 4.45
CA ALA A 172 27.55 -21.14 3.68
C ALA A 172 26.94 -20.03 4.55
N ARG A 173 25.82 -20.30 5.24
CA ARG A 173 25.18 -19.37 6.16
C ARG A 173 26.13 -18.84 7.24
N SER A 174 26.87 -19.72 7.90
CA SER A 174 27.82 -19.33 8.95
C SER A 174 28.95 -18.44 8.41
N ASN A 175 29.56 -18.83 7.29
CA ASN A 175 30.61 -18.04 6.64
C ASN A 175 30.11 -16.65 6.24
N LEU A 176 28.88 -16.59 5.76
CA LEU A 176 28.20 -15.39 5.30
C LEU A 176 27.85 -14.43 6.47
N MET A 177 27.36 -14.97 7.59
CA MET A 177 27.04 -14.19 8.79
C MET A 177 28.27 -13.61 9.49
N ASN A 178 29.44 -14.23 9.35
CA ASN A 178 30.69 -13.79 9.99
C ASN A 178 31.44 -12.69 9.22
N ARG A 179 30.90 -12.19 8.11
CA ARG A 179 31.54 -11.14 7.29
C ARG A 179 31.23 -9.73 7.78
N HIS A 180 32.22 -8.85 7.63
CA HIS A 180 32.09 -7.42 7.92
C HIS A 180 32.56 -6.58 6.73
N PRO A 181 31.69 -5.74 6.12
CA PRO A 181 30.26 -5.57 6.44
C PRO A 181 29.41 -6.78 6.03
N VAL A 182 28.22 -6.90 6.61
CA VAL A 182 27.30 -8.00 6.29
C VAL A 182 26.85 -7.89 4.82
N PRO A 183 27.03 -8.94 4.00
CA PRO A 183 26.67 -8.90 2.58
C PRO A 183 25.18 -8.64 2.31
N SER A 184 24.88 -8.17 1.09
CA SER A 184 23.52 -8.02 0.58
C SER A 184 22.88 -9.37 0.24
N LEU A 185 21.56 -9.38 0.08
CA LEU A 185 20.84 -10.59 -0.33
C LEU A 185 21.33 -11.14 -1.68
N ASP A 186 21.64 -10.25 -2.63
CA ASP A 186 22.15 -10.65 -3.95
C ASP A 186 23.54 -11.27 -3.86
N ALA A 187 24.42 -10.75 -2.99
CA ALA A 187 25.74 -11.33 -2.75
C ALA A 187 25.64 -12.76 -2.18
N TYR A 188 24.64 -13.03 -1.32
CA TYR A 188 24.39 -14.38 -0.83
C TYR A 188 23.90 -15.31 -1.94
N LEU A 189 22.98 -14.84 -2.79
CA LEU A 189 22.50 -15.64 -3.89
C LEU A 189 23.67 -16.09 -4.79
N SER A 190 24.56 -15.17 -5.17
CA SER A 190 25.71 -15.49 -6.01
C SER A 190 26.64 -16.55 -5.44
N GLU A 191 26.69 -16.72 -4.11
CA GLU A 191 27.53 -17.74 -3.45
C GLU A 191 26.81 -19.06 -3.17
N LEU A 192 25.47 -19.03 -3.14
CA LEU A 192 24.64 -20.20 -2.94
C LEU A 192 24.30 -20.90 -4.27
N LEU A 193 24.44 -20.17 -5.39
CA LEU A 193 24.35 -20.73 -6.72
C LEU A 193 25.68 -21.38 -7.12
N PRO A 194 25.66 -22.57 -7.76
CA PRO A 194 26.85 -23.29 -8.18
C PRO A 194 27.63 -22.60 -9.32
#